data_AF-A0A1H2R5Y7-F1
#
_entry.id   AF-A0A1H2R5Y7-F1
#
_cell.length_a   1.000
_cell.length_b   1.000
_cell.length_c   1.000
_cell.angle_alpha   90.00
_cell.angle_beta   90.00
_cell.angle_gamma   90.00
#
_symmetry.space_group_name_H-M   'P 1'
#
loop_
_entity.id
_entity.type
_entity.pdbx_description
1 polymer ?
#
loop_
_entity_poly.entity_id
_entity_poly.type
_entity_poly.pdbx_seq_one_letter_code
_entity_poly.pdbx_strand_id
1 'polypeptide(L)' 'MHLRVKPVSERGAECLVGKDGKISTKKNSQLVLRLDKDERDAFVGLCKELDTSAAREIRRFIRGFMKENAES' A
#
# COMPACT_ATOMS: atom_id res chain seq x y z
N MET A 1 -12.29 -6.62 -33.29
CA MET A 1 -12.14 -5.57 -32.27
C MET A 1 -11.32 -6.15 -31.13
N HIS A 2 -10.02 -5.84 -31.04
CA HIS A 2 -9.15 -6.34 -29.98
C HIS A 2 -9.00 -5.25 -28.91
N LEU A 3 -9.79 -5.35 -27.83
CA LEU A 3 -9.56 -4.55 -26.64
C LEU A 3 -8.28 -5.03 -25.97
N ARG A 4 -7.20 -4.28 -26.18
CA ARG A 4 -5.94 -4.45 -25.46
C ARG A 4 -6.11 -3.85 -24.07
N VAL A 5 -6.52 -4.66 -23.10
CA VAL A 5 -6.48 -4.28 -21.68
C VAL A 5 -5.01 -4.07 -21.28
N LYS A 6 -4.67 -2.84 -20.87
CA LYS A 6 -3.33 -2.49 -20.40
C LYS A 6 -3.14 -2.96 -18.95
N PRO A 7 -1.96 -3.50 -18.60
CA PRO A 7 -1.67 -3.97 -17.24
C PRO A 7 -1.69 -2.82 -16.22
N VAL A 8 -2.14 -3.14 -15.01
CA VAL A 8 -2.36 -2.26 -13.83
C VAL A 8 -1.11 -1.52 -13.31
N SER A 9 0.05 -1.66 -13.96
CA SER A 9 1.36 -1.23 -13.45
C SER A 9 1.65 0.28 -13.56
N GLU A 10 0.73 1.11 -14.08
CA GLU A 10 0.98 2.53 -14.37
C GLU A 10 0.11 3.52 -13.59
N ARG A 11 -0.38 3.17 -12.39
CA ARG A 11 -1.14 4.14 -11.56
C ARG A 11 -0.48 4.40 -10.21
N GLY A 12 0.32 5.47 -10.17
CA GLY A 12 0.33 6.40 -9.05
C GLY A 12 1.53 6.39 -8.11
N ALA A 13 2.74 6.58 -8.63
CA ALA A 13 3.78 7.26 -7.85
C ALA A 13 3.60 8.77 -8.04
N GLU A 14 2.71 9.38 -7.25
CA GLU A 14 2.55 10.83 -7.23
C GLU A 14 3.79 11.44 -6.56
N CYS A 15 4.71 11.96 -7.37
CA CYS A 15 5.96 12.54 -6.91
C CYS A 15 5.86 14.06 -6.99
N LEU A 16 5.61 14.71 -5.85
CA LEU A 16 5.62 16.16 -5.73
C LEU A 16 7.07 16.65 -5.60
N VAL A 17 7.53 17.39 -6.60
CA VAL A 17 8.93 17.85 -6.74
C VAL A 17 9.17 19.08 -5.86
N GLY A 18 10.08 18.96 -4.88
CA GLY A 18 10.60 20.08 -4.09
C GLY A 18 11.70 20.85 -4.85
N LYS A 19 11.90 22.12 -4.47
CA LYS A 19 12.67 23.17 -5.18
C LYS A 19 14.20 22.96 -5.24
N ASP A 20 14.70 21.77 -4.91
CA ASP A 20 16.13 21.43 -4.89
C ASP A 20 16.39 20.02 -5.45
N GLY A 21 15.75 19.61 -6.55
CA GLY A 21 16.09 18.40 -7.32
C GLY A 21 16.10 17.05 -6.56
N LYS A 22 15.80 17.05 -5.27
CA LYS A 22 15.71 15.89 -4.39
C LYS A 22 14.24 15.62 -4.17
N ILE A 23 13.82 14.42 -4.58
CA ILE A 23 12.51 13.87 -4.24
C ILE A 23 12.46 13.71 -2.71
N SER A 24 11.96 14.73 -2.02
CA SER A 24 11.66 14.65 -0.60
C SER A 24 10.31 13.98 -0.46
N THR A 25 10.31 12.65 -0.47
CA THR A 25 9.18 11.91 0.11
C THR A 25 9.03 12.46 1.54
N LYS A 26 7.96 13.21 1.81
CA LYS A 26 7.57 13.61 3.18
C LYS A 26 7.86 12.41 4.07
N LYS A 27 8.72 12.60 5.07
CA LYS A 27 9.22 11.53 5.95
C LYS A 27 8.00 10.92 6.66
N ASN A 28 7.38 9.93 6.02
CA ASN A 28 6.28 9.18 6.60
C ASN A 28 6.91 8.35 7.72
N SER A 29 6.37 8.46 8.93
CA SER A 29 6.76 7.59 10.03
C SER A 29 6.54 6.14 9.64
N GLN A 30 7.55 5.30 9.90
CA GLN A 30 7.49 3.87 9.60
C GLN A 30 6.73 3.13 10.71
N LEU A 31 5.80 2.25 10.33
CA LEU A 31 5.18 1.28 11.24
C LEU A 31 5.89 -0.07 11.06
N VAL A 32 6.44 -0.61 12.14
CA VAL A 32 7.09 -1.93 12.14
C VAL A 32 6.18 -2.92 12.87
N LEU A 33 5.71 -3.92 12.14
CA LEU A 33 4.93 -5.04 12.67
C LEU A 33 5.83 -6.27 12.77
N ARG A 34 5.80 -6.95 13.92
CA ARG A 34 6.46 -8.24 14.10
C ARG A 34 5.37 -9.31 14.02
N LEU A 35 5.57 -10.27 13.11
CA LEU A 35 4.66 -11.37 12.83
C LEU A 35 5.50 -12.65 12.78
N ASP A 36 4.88 -13.79 13.03
CA ASP A 36 5.52 -15.08 12.78
C ASP A 36 5.77 -15.28 11.27
N LYS A 37 6.77 -16.10 10.96
CA LYS A 37 7.24 -16.28 9.59
C LYS A 37 6.13 -16.79 8.67
N ASP A 38 5.39 -17.79 9.13
CA ASP A 38 4.33 -18.44 8.36
C ASP A 38 3.15 -17.49 8.10
N GLU A 39 2.77 -16.70 9.11
CA GLU A 39 1.70 -15.71 8.99
C GLU A 39 2.07 -14.59 8.00
N ARG A 40 3.29 -14.05 8.10
CA ARG A 40 3.79 -13.05 7.17
C ARG A 40 3.82 -13.59 5.75
N ASP A 41 4.34 -14.80 5.56
CA ASP A 41 4.48 -15.40 4.22
C ASP A 41 3.10 -15.68 3.61
N ALA A 42 2.12 -16.11 4.41
CA ALA A 42 0.71 -16.23 3.99
C ALA A 42 0.10 -14.87 3.60
N PHE A 43 0.27 -13.84 4.43
CA PHE A 43 -0.24 -12.49 4.15
C PHE A 43 0.36 -11.90 2.87
N VAL A 44 1.67 -12.04 2.69
CA VAL A 44 2.36 -11.57 1.47
C VAL A 44 1.94 -12.40 0.26
N GLY A 45 1.70 -13.70 0.42
CA GLY A 45 1.16 -14.58 -0.62
C GLY A 45 -0.19 -14.10 -1.12
N LEU A 46 -1.14 -13.85 -0.21
CA LEU A 46 -2.45 -13.31 -0.53
C LEU A 46 -2.35 -11.95 -1.22
N CYS A 47 -1.47 -11.07 -0.76
CA CYS A 47 -1.27 -9.77 -1.40
C CYS A 47 -0.84 -9.90 -2.88
N LYS A 48 0.02 -10.88 -3.19
CA LYS A 48 0.47 -11.14 -4.56
C LYS A 48 -0.65 -11.67 -5.44
N GLU A 49 -1.52 -12.53 -4.92
CA GLU A 49 -2.68 -13.06 -5.64
C GLU A 49 -3.68 -11.95 -5.99
N LEU A 50 -3.86 -10.98 -5.08
CA LEU A 50 -4.80 -9.88 -5.23
C LEU A 50 -4.22 -8.66 -6.00
N ASP A 51 -3.03 -8.78 -6.61
CA ASP A 51 -2.32 -7.67 -7.28
C ASP A 51 -2.21 -6.40 -6.41
N THR A 52 -2.04 -6.58 -5.09
CA THR A 52 -1.93 -5.50 -4.10
C THR A 52 -0.63 -5.59 -3.31
N SER A 53 -0.27 -4.53 -2.59
CA SER A 53 0.88 -4.56 -1.69
C SER A 53 0.44 -4.66 -0.24
N ALA A 54 1.23 -5.39 0.56
CA ALA A 54 1.07 -5.46 2.01
C ALA A 54 0.85 -4.07 2.63
N ALA A 55 1.65 -3.08 2.22
CA ALA A 55 1.52 -1.71 2.70
C ALA A 55 0.16 -1.06 2.35
N ARG A 56 -0.42 -1.38 1.19
CA ARG A 56 -1.72 -0.83 0.76
C ARG A 56 -2.85 -1.43 1.58
N GLU A 57 -2.82 -2.74 1.82
CA GLU A 57 -3.83 -3.42 2.63
C GLU A 57 -3.77 -3.02 4.10
N ILE A 58 -2.58 -2.94 4.71
CA ILE A 58 -2.46 -2.48 6.09
C ILE A 58 -2.99 -1.05 6.26
N ARG A 59 -2.70 -0.14 5.31
CA ARG A 59 -3.23 1.23 5.36
C ARG A 59 -4.75 1.29 5.21
N ARG A 60 -5.33 0.46 4.33
CA ARG A 60 -6.78 0.37 4.16
C ARG A 60 -7.45 -0.17 5.41
N PHE A 61 -6.89 -1.24 5.97
CA PHE A 61 -7.35 -1.86 7.20
C PHE A 61 -7.35 -0.85 8.36
N ILE A 62 -6.23 -0.13 8.58
CA ILE A 62 -6.15 0.90 9.63
C ILE A 62 -7.23 1.97 9.45
N ARG A 63 -7.44 2.48 8.24
CA ARG A 63 -8.47 3.51 7.98
C ARG A 63 -9.89 3.00 8.20
N GLY A 64 -10.17 1.76 7.77
CA GLY A 64 -11.46 1.11 8.00
C GLY A 64 -11.73 0.91 9.49
N PHE A 65 -10.77 0.32 10.19
CA PHE A 65 -10.82 0.09 11.63
C PHE A 65 -11.03 1.40 12.41
N MET A 66 -10.29 2.46 12.09
CA MET A 66 -10.46 3.77 12.73
C MET A 66 -11.86 4.33 12.51
N LYS A 67 -12.42 4.19 11.31
CA LYS A 67 -13.77 4.71 11.00
C LYS A 67 -14.84 3.96 11.79
N GLU A 68 -14.75 2.64 11.83
CA GLU A 68 -15.73 1.78 12.52
C GLU A 68 -15.71 1.98 14.04
N ASN A 69 -14.55 2.30 14.62
CA ASN A 69 -14.39 2.44 16.07
C ASN A 69 -14.39 3.90 16.57
N ALA A 70 -14.39 4.90 15.68
CA ALA A 70 -14.42 6.31 16.07
C ALA A 70 -15.82 6.80 16.48
N GLU A 71 -16.88 6.05 16.18
CA GLU A 71 -18.27 6.39 16.55
C GLU A 71 -18.77 5.58 17.77
N SER A 72 -17.87 4.99 18.57
CA SER A 72 -18.18 4.39 19.89
C SER A 72 -18.00 5.35 21.04
#